data_AF-A0A7X2TNE3-F1
#
_entry.id   AF-A0A7X2TNE3-F1
#
_cell.length_a   1.000
_cell.length_b   1.000
_cell.length_c   1.000
_cell.angle_alpha   90.00
_cell.angle_beta   90.00
_cell.angle_gamma   90.00
#
_symmetry.space_group_name_H-M   'P 1'
#
loop_
_entity.id
_entity.type
_entity.pdbx_description
1 polymer ?
#
loop_
_entity_poly.entity_id
_entity_poly.type
_entity_poly.pdbx_seq_one_letter_code
_entity_poly.pdbx_strand_id
1 'polypeptide(L)'
;MNEKESHCIISLVRWLFKINAPCYNPYIEFLCTSEEKYFKKTIHQIKSDREMEERYTIFEEMFRDERYEGKAEGKAEFVLELLFELGKIPDDIRNNIMNERNISPLTKWHKIAAKSNSLEGFLEKI
;
A
#
# COMPACT_ATOMS: atom_id res chain seq x y z
N MET A 1 -14.88 1.52 -22.84
CA MET A 1 -15.61 2.71 -22.37
C MET A 1 -14.56 3.78 -22.13
N ASN A 2 -14.62 4.87 -22.87
CA ASN A 2 -13.56 5.88 -22.87
C ASN A 2 -13.61 6.69 -21.57
N GLU A 3 -12.48 7.23 -21.11
CA GLU A 3 -12.39 7.92 -19.79
C GLU A 3 -13.34 9.12 -19.70
N LYS A 4 -13.58 9.77 -20.84
CA LYS A 4 -14.57 10.85 -21.02
C LYS A 4 -16.03 10.37 -20.90
N GLU A 5 -16.33 9.15 -21.34
CA GLU A 5 -17.68 8.54 -21.24
C GLU A 5 -17.96 8.12 -19.79
N SER A 6 -16.98 7.53 -19.11
CA SER A 6 -17.05 7.17 -17.70
C SER A 6 -17.26 8.40 -16.80
N HIS A 7 -16.57 9.51 -17.10
CA HIS A 7 -16.76 10.76 -16.38
C HIS A 7 -18.15 11.38 -16.62
N CYS A 8 -18.70 11.29 -17.84
CA CYS A 8 -20.05 11.77 -18.12
C CYS A 8 -21.11 10.97 -17.35
N ILE A 9 -20.97 9.64 -17.30
CA ILE A 9 -21.90 8.74 -16.59
C ILE A 9 -21.86 9.00 -15.08
N ILE A 10 -20.68 9.11 -14.47
CA ILE A 10 -20.54 9.37 -13.02
C ILE A 10 -21.12 10.74 -12.66
N SER A 11 -20.93 11.75 -13.53
CA SER A 11 -21.47 13.09 -13.33
C SER A 11 -22.99 13.10 -13.44
N LEU A 12 -23.56 12.33 -14.38
CA LEU A 12 -25.00 12.17 -14.55
C LEU A 12 -25.63 11.44 -13.36
N VAL A 13 -25.01 10.35 -12.88
CA VAL A 13 -25.48 9.58 -11.72
C VAL A 13 -25.48 10.44 -10.45
N ARG A 14 -24.42 11.23 -10.23
CA ARG A 14 -24.37 12.19 -9.10
C ARG A 14 -25.40 13.31 -9.22
N TRP A 15 -25.64 13.83 -10.43
CA TRP A 15 -26.64 14.88 -10.68
C TRP A 15 -28.08 14.35 -10.47
N LEU A 16 -28.36 13.14 -10.97
CA LEU A 16 -29.64 12.45 -10.77
C LEU A 16 -29.90 12.16 -9.28
N PHE A 17 -28.88 11.75 -8.53
CA PHE A 17 -28.99 11.56 -7.07
C PHE A 17 -29.24 12.88 -6.31
N LYS A 18 -28.73 14.00 -6.84
CA LYS A 18 -28.84 15.33 -6.22
C LYS A 18 -30.15 16.03 -6.53
N ILE A 19 -30.76 15.76 -7.69
CA ILE A 19 -32.09 16.27 -8.06
C ILE A 19 -33.21 15.41 -7.47
N ASN A 20 -32.97 14.11 -7.30
CA ASN A 20 -33.98 13.18 -6.83
C ASN A 20 -33.95 12.96 -5.31
N ALA A 21 -34.02 14.07 -4.55
CA ALA A 21 -34.65 14.03 -3.25
C ALA A 21 -36.18 13.88 -3.45
N PRO A 22 -36.83 13.09 -2.60
CA PRO A 22 -37.50 11.84 -2.99
C PRO A 22 -38.71 12.05 -3.92
N CYS A 23 -38.69 11.37 -5.08
CA CYS A 23 -39.93 10.80 -5.60
C CYS A 23 -39.76 9.27 -5.67
N TYR A 24 -40.50 8.58 -4.81
CA TYR A 24 -40.54 7.13 -4.75
C TYR A 24 -41.04 6.59 -6.09
N ASN A 25 -40.17 5.93 -6.85
CA ASN A 25 -40.52 5.24 -8.09
C ASN A 25 -40.28 3.73 -7.90
N PRO A 26 -41.35 2.92 -7.76
CA PRO A 26 -41.24 1.49 -7.51
C PRO A 26 -40.57 0.71 -8.65
N TYR A 27 -40.49 1.26 -9.87
CA TYR A 27 -39.75 0.63 -10.98
C TYR A 27 -38.22 0.79 -10.85
N ILE A 28 -37.75 1.89 -10.26
CA ILE A 28 -36.31 2.08 -9.97
C ILE A 28 -35.89 1.17 -8.81
N GLU A 29 -36.74 1.01 -7.79
CA GLU A 29 -36.49 0.06 -6.70
C GLU A 29 -36.38 -1.38 -7.21
N PHE A 30 -37.25 -1.80 -8.14
CA PHE A 30 -37.22 -3.14 -8.75
C PHE A 30 -35.98 -3.41 -9.61
N LEU A 31 -35.56 -2.44 -10.43
CA LEU A 31 -34.36 -2.58 -11.25
C LEU A 31 -33.09 -2.56 -10.37
N CYS A 32 -33.00 -1.64 -9.40
CA CYS A 32 -31.91 -1.63 -8.41
C CYS A 32 -31.85 -2.92 -7.60
N THR A 33 -32.99 -3.51 -7.18
CA THR A 33 -32.96 -4.78 -6.44
C THR A 33 -32.53 -5.97 -7.29
N SER A 34 -32.87 -6.00 -8.58
CA SER A 34 -32.49 -7.11 -9.47
C SER A 34 -30.99 -7.13 -9.79
N GLU A 35 -30.38 -5.99 -10.10
CA GLU A 35 -28.95 -5.86 -10.37
C GLU A 35 -28.12 -6.04 -9.09
N GLU A 36 -28.58 -5.47 -7.96
CA GLU A 36 -27.94 -5.71 -6.67
C GLU A 36 -27.99 -7.19 -6.27
N LYS A 37 -29.10 -7.88 -6.50
CA LYS A 37 -29.24 -9.30 -6.17
C LYS A 37 -28.34 -10.16 -7.04
N TYR A 38 -28.20 -9.82 -8.32
CA TYR A 38 -27.24 -10.47 -9.22
C TYR A 38 -25.80 -10.23 -8.73
N PHE A 39 -25.43 -9.00 -8.45
CA PHE A 39 -24.09 -8.64 -7.97
C PHE A 39 -23.77 -9.31 -6.63
N LYS A 40 -24.70 -9.28 -5.67
CA LYS A 40 -24.57 -9.97 -4.37
C LYS A 40 -24.41 -11.48 -4.55
N LYS A 41 -25.14 -12.10 -5.48
CA LYS A 41 -25.01 -13.54 -5.80
C LYS A 41 -23.65 -13.86 -6.40
N THR A 42 -23.17 -13.03 -7.34
CA THR A 42 -21.85 -13.18 -7.95
C THR A 42 -20.74 -13.02 -6.91
N ILE A 43 -20.80 -12.00 -6.05
CA ILE A 43 -19.85 -11.84 -4.94
C ILE A 43 -19.92 -13.05 -3.99
N HIS A 44 -21.12 -13.55 -3.68
CA HIS A 44 -21.26 -14.71 -2.80
C HIS A 44 -20.61 -15.95 -3.43
N GLN A 45 -20.82 -16.21 -4.71
CA GLN A 45 -20.19 -17.33 -5.43
C GLN A 45 -18.67 -17.19 -5.46
N ILE A 46 -18.16 -16.00 -5.77
CA ILE A 46 -16.73 -15.70 -5.74
C ILE A 46 -16.14 -15.92 -4.34
N LYS A 47 -16.83 -15.49 -3.28
CA LYS A 47 -16.40 -15.68 -1.88
C LYS A 47 -16.54 -17.12 -1.38
N SER A 48 -17.37 -17.93 -2.04
CA SER A 48 -17.54 -19.35 -1.70
C SER A 48 -16.54 -20.24 -2.44
N ASP A 49 -15.82 -19.67 -3.41
CA ASP A 49 -14.78 -20.37 -4.15
C ASP A 49 -13.50 -20.42 -3.33
N ARG A 50 -13.19 -21.62 -2.85
CA ARG A 50 -12.04 -21.87 -1.99
C ARG A 50 -10.71 -21.69 -2.73
N GLU A 51 -10.66 -21.94 -4.04
CA GLU A 51 -9.46 -21.68 -4.84
C GLU A 51 -9.19 -20.17 -4.91
N MET A 52 -10.25 -19.37 -5.02
CA MET A 52 -10.15 -17.93 -4.98
C MET A 52 -9.65 -17.46 -3.60
N GLU A 53 -10.21 -17.96 -2.50
CA GLU A 53 -9.75 -17.63 -1.14
C GLU A 53 -8.26 -17.94 -0.91
N GLU A 54 -7.79 -19.10 -1.34
CA GLU A 54 -6.38 -19.51 -1.25
C GLU A 54 -5.49 -18.59 -2.10
N ARG A 55 -5.91 -18.26 -3.33
CA ARG A 55 -5.16 -17.34 -4.22
C ARG A 55 -5.08 -15.93 -3.67
N TYR A 56 -6.17 -15.39 -3.10
CA TYR A 56 -6.17 -14.07 -2.47
C TYR A 56 -5.31 -14.04 -1.21
N THR A 57 -5.29 -15.11 -0.41
CA THR A 57 -4.46 -15.21 0.79
C THR A 57 -2.97 -15.14 0.43
N ILE A 58 -2.51 -15.94 -0.53
CA ILE A 58 -1.12 -15.92 -1.01
C ILE A 58 -0.76 -14.53 -1.54
N PHE A 59 -1.67 -13.92 -2.31
CA PHE A 59 -1.45 -12.58 -2.85
C PHE A 59 -1.30 -11.55 -1.74
N GLU A 60 -2.18 -11.55 -0.72
CA GLU A 60 -2.07 -10.65 0.43
C GLU A 60 -0.78 -10.85 1.23
N GLU A 61 -0.31 -12.09 1.38
CA GLU A 61 0.98 -12.41 2.01
C GLU A 61 2.15 -11.84 1.20
N MET A 62 2.16 -12.01 -0.13
CA MET A 62 3.17 -11.42 -1.01
C MET A 62 3.20 -9.88 -0.90
N PHE A 63 2.04 -9.22 -0.93
CA PHE A 63 1.97 -7.75 -0.74
C PHE A 63 2.39 -7.30 0.66
N ARG A 64 2.19 -8.14 1.68
CA ARG A 64 2.64 -7.85 3.04
C ARG A 64 4.16 -7.88 3.11
N ASP A 65 4.79 -8.85 2.47
CA ASP A 65 6.24 -8.99 2.38
C ASP A 65 6.85 -7.84 1.57
N GLU A 66 6.29 -7.49 0.40
CA GLU A 66 6.72 -6.32 -0.38
C GLU A 66 6.63 -5.01 0.42
N ARG A 67 5.55 -4.81 1.19
CA ARG A 67 5.41 -3.65 2.09
C ARG A 67 6.42 -3.68 3.24
N TYR A 68 6.85 -4.85 3.67
CA TYR A 68 7.86 -5.00 4.71
C TYR A 68 9.27 -4.71 4.15
N GLU A 69 9.59 -5.23 2.97
CA GLU A 69 10.83 -4.94 2.25
C GLU A 69 10.95 -3.45 1.93
N GLY A 70 9.90 -2.82 1.38
CA GLY A 70 9.92 -1.37 1.11
C GLY A 70 10.08 -0.51 2.38
N LYS A 71 9.62 -0.99 3.55
CA LYS A 71 9.87 -0.32 4.84
C LYS A 71 11.32 -0.49 5.31
N ALA A 72 11.93 -1.65 5.04
CA ALA A 72 13.33 -1.90 5.36
C ALA A 72 14.24 -1.05 4.46
N GLU A 73 14.02 -1.06 3.15
CA GLU A 73 14.75 -0.25 2.17
C GLU A 73 14.67 1.25 2.51
N GLY A 74 13.47 1.80 2.72
CA GLY A 74 13.34 3.22 3.07
C GLY A 74 14.03 3.59 4.39
N LYS A 75 14.11 2.66 5.36
CA LYS A 75 14.90 2.89 6.58
C LYS A 75 16.40 2.83 6.32
N ALA A 76 16.86 1.89 5.51
CA ALA A 76 18.26 1.81 5.10
C ALA A 76 18.70 3.10 4.41
N GLU A 77 17.86 3.65 3.53
CA GLU A 77 18.08 4.93 2.88
C GLU A 77 18.22 6.08 3.90
N PHE A 78 17.32 6.18 4.90
CA PHE A 78 17.43 7.21 5.94
C PHE A 78 18.70 7.09 6.78
N VAL A 79 19.16 5.86 7.07
CA VAL A 79 20.44 5.65 7.75
C VAL A 79 21.58 6.19 6.89
N LEU A 80 21.60 5.86 5.60
CA LEU A 80 22.65 6.29 4.69
C LEU A 80 22.64 7.80 4.45
N GLU A 81 21.48 8.43 4.40
CA GLU A 81 21.34 9.89 4.29
C GLU A 81 22.04 10.60 5.46
N LEU A 82 21.76 10.16 6.69
CA LEU A 82 22.42 10.70 7.89
C LEU A 82 23.94 10.46 7.87
N LEU A 83 24.38 9.27 7.45
CA LEU A 83 25.81 8.96 7.37
C LEU A 83 26.53 9.76 6.28
N PHE A 84 25.82 10.13 5.21
CA PHE A 84 26.38 10.90 4.11
C PHE A 84 26.73 12.32 4.55
N GLU A 85 25.95 12.91 5.47
CA GLU A 85 26.27 14.20 6.10
C GLU A 85 27.54 14.13 6.96
N LEU A 86 27.84 12.96 7.54
CA LEU A 86 29.00 12.75 8.41
C LEU A 86 30.30 12.47 7.64
N GLY A 87 30.22 12.07 6.37
CA GLY A 87 31.39 11.83 5.52
C GLY A 87 31.19 10.85 4.39
N LYS A 88 32.29 10.44 3.74
CA LYS A 88 32.25 9.47 2.64
C LYS A 88 32.04 8.06 3.20
N ILE A 89 30.90 7.46 2.86
CA ILE A 89 30.54 6.09 3.27
C ILE A 89 31.27 5.08 2.36
N PRO A 90 32.02 4.11 2.91
CA PRO A 90 32.56 3.00 2.13
C PRO A 90 31.47 2.14 1.51
N ASP A 91 31.69 1.65 0.28
CA ASP A 91 30.69 0.86 -0.46
C ASP A 91 30.29 -0.42 0.27
N ASP A 92 31.21 -1.04 1.02
CA ASP A 92 30.93 -2.23 1.82
C ASP A 92 29.86 -1.97 2.90
N ILE A 93 29.96 -0.84 3.60
CA ILE A 93 28.99 -0.44 4.64
C ILE A 93 27.66 -0.05 4.01
N ARG A 94 27.70 0.68 2.89
CA ARG A 94 26.50 1.03 2.11
C ARG A 94 25.74 -0.22 1.72
N ASN A 95 26.43 -1.22 1.15
CA ASN A 95 25.82 -2.47 0.71
C ASN A 95 25.29 -3.28 1.89
N ASN A 96 26.01 -3.33 3.01
CA ASN A 96 25.53 -4.01 4.22
C ASN A 96 24.23 -3.40 4.76
N ILE A 97 24.13 -2.07 4.79
CA ILE A 97 22.93 -1.37 5.26
C ILE A 97 21.75 -1.57 4.31
N MET A 98 21.98 -1.48 2.99
CA MET A 98 20.92 -1.68 1.99
C MET A 98 20.42 -3.13 1.92
N ASN A 99 21.27 -4.11 2.19
CA ASN A 99 20.89 -5.52 2.17
C ASN A 99 20.21 -5.99 3.46
N GLU A 100 20.21 -5.18 4.52
CA GLU A 100 19.54 -5.52 5.78
C GLU A 100 18.02 -5.43 5.62
N ARG A 101 17.34 -6.58 5.73
CA ARG A 101 15.87 -6.65 5.65
C ARG A 101 15.19 -6.53 7.00
N ASN A 102 15.93 -6.61 8.10
CA ASN A 102 15.35 -6.53 9.43
C ASN A 102 15.20 -5.07 9.89
N ILE A 103 13.96 -4.66 10.18
CA ILE A 103 13.64 -3.31 10.66
C ILE A 103 14.30 -3.01 12.02
N SER A 104 14.52 -4.02 12.86
CA SER A 104 15.09 -3.83 14.21
C SER A 104 16.52 -3.25 14.19
N PRO A 105 17.51 -3.90 13.54
CA PRO A 105 18.86 -3.33 13.41
C PRO A 105 18.86 -2.00 12.67
N LEU A 106 18.10 -1.86 11.57
CA LEU A 106 17.97 -0.58 10.84
C LEU A 106 17.49 0.56 11.74
N THR A 107 16.53 0.29 12.64
CA THR A 107 16.06 1.29 13.62
C THR A 107 17.14 1.67 14.62
N LYS A 108 17.94 0.69 15.07
CA LYS A 108 19.07 0.93 15.98
C LYS A 108 20.12 1.78 15.27
N TRP A 109 20.52 1.40 14.06
CA TRP A 109 21.49 2.13 13.25
C TRP A 109 21.03 3.56 12.95
N HIS A 110 19.76 3.77 12.61
CA HIS A 110 19.21 5.11 12.42
C HIS A 110 19.36 6.00 13.65
N LYS A 111 19.07 5.46 14.85
CA LYS A 111 19.25 6.19 16.11
C LYS A 111 20.72 6.46 16.44
N ILE A 112 21.64 5.56 16.04
CA ILE A 112 23.08 5.75 16.25
C ILE A 112 23.59 6.81 15.27
N ALA A 113 23.26 6.69 13.99
CA ALA A 113 23.64 7.64 12.94
C ALA A 113 23.20 9.07 13.32
N ALA A 114 21.96 9.25 13.76
CA ALA A 114 21.44 10.54 14.22
C ALA A 114 22.16 11.14 15.46
N LYS A 115 22.88 10.32 16.23
CA LYS A 115 23.62 10.74 17.44
C LYS A 115 25.13 10.78 17.23
N SER A 116 25.62 10.30 16.09
CA SER A 116 27.03 10.25 15.78
C SER A 116 27.47 11.56 15.14
N ASN A 117 28.65 12.05 15.54
CA ASN A 117 29.25 13.25 14.96
C ASN A 117 30.29 12.92 13.88
N SER A 118 30.60 11.63 13.68
CA SER A 118 31.52 11.14 12.65
C SER A 118 31.16 9.72 12.24
N LEU A 119 31.67 9.31 11.07
CA LEU A 119 31.47 7.96 10.53
C LEU A 119 32.14 6.89 11.41
N GLU A 120 33.33 7.16 11.94
CA GLU A 120 34.04 6.25 12.86
C GLU A 120 33.22 6.02 14.14
N GLY A 121 32.63 7.09 14.71
CA GLY A 121 31.82 6.99 15.92
C GLY A 121 30.49 6.26 15.71
N PHE A 122 30.01 6.14 14.47
CA PHE A 122 28.94 5.23 14.11
C PHE A 122 29.44 3.78 14.09
N LEU A 123 30.53 3.51 13.37
CA LEU A 123 31.07 2.15 13.19
C LEU A 123 31.50 1.47 14.49
N GLU A 124 31.96 2.24 15.47
CA GLU A 124 32.30 1.69 16.80
C GLU A 124 31.06 1.17 17.57
N LYS A 125 29.84 1.61 17.20
CA LYS A 125 28.60 1.33 17.95
C LYS A 125 27.67 0.32 17.27
N ILE A 126 27.96 -0.09 16.03
CA ILE A 126 27.14 -1.06 15.29
C ILE A 126 27.62 -2.49 15.52
#